data_AF-A0A1V1PNW9-F1
#
_entry.id   AF-A0A1V1PNW9-F1
#
_cell.length_a   1.000
_cell.length_b   1.000
_cell.length_c   1.000
_cell.angle_alpha   90.00
_cell.angle_beta   90.00
_cell.angle_gamma   90.00
#
_symmetry.space_group_name_H-M   'P 1'
#
loop_
_entity.id
_entity.type
_entity.pdbx_description
1 polymer ?
#
loop_
_entity_poly.entity_id
_entity_poly.type
_entity_poly.pdbx_seq_one_letter_code
_entity_poly.pdbx_strand_id
1 'polypeptide(L)'
;MGNGQRQDWFKQAVGAFARDRRGNVAMMWGIMAIVLVGISGLALDFTRAQTMRTRLQNAADGAALVAERSSNLTMAQRTAAARAFFDAEMGEFAQDATFSVTQVASGGHRVDANIPMPVSLARVISRDDWDIGVAAEAQAQASPPIEVALVLDNTGSMANDMQALRDAAEDLAEYLLSLDGDTVSVALVPFVAQVNIGTSGPQMAWMDTVGNNPHHGEFLEDRQLQTRPAYQNSCANTQRFPTTVANAPTTSGGAAYQVRWVYNLLANTCTAYNPTQINMFDLYRTLPGAVRGWGGCVEARPPPYDITDDAPNPAVPATMFVPYFANDEGGDDTDSNNWLTEATPNLFAATNTSGITNTATARTLSVFKYRSNATLNVSFTQPEMRGPQRGCPQPIVPLTTDRTTMRDAIRAMVHSNGGGTNQTEGLAWGWRVLSPGAPFTQGRSGGTDEVRKVIVLMTDGDNTSLDNDNAAFESDYSSYQHRRLWRDYQFNLLGFLGNLAAILPTWQRTGITNSTSMVNYINNRQTQLCNAIKAQDIEIYTIQFRDAGGANQARLMNCATAPATGPEGHYFQAANAAQLQQAFSAIGSGIGKLRLTQ
;
A
#
# COMPACT_ATOMS: atom_id res chain seq x y z
N MET A 1 107.46 -72.74 -4.04
CA MET A 1 106.58 -73.20 -5.16
C MET A 1 105.58 -74.19 -4.55
N GLY A 2 104.27 -74.09 -4.70
CA GLY A 2 103.52 -73.37 -5.71
C GLY A 2 102.11 -72.95 -5.25
N ASN A 3 101.60 -72.01 -6.04
CA ASN A 3 100.37 -71.22 -5.94
C ASN A 3 99.04 -72.02 -5.93
N GLY A 4 99.05 -73.34 -5.73
CA GLY A 4 97.87 -74.19 -5.90
C GLY A 4 96.84 -74.08 -4.77
N GLN A 5 97.27 -74.15 -3.50
CA GLN A 5 96.34 -74.29 -2.38
C GLN A 5 95.61 -72.99 -1.96
N ARG A 6 96.11 -71.80 -2.35
CA ARG A 6 95.42 -70.53 -2.08
C ARG A 6 94.27 -70.24 -3.06
N GLN A 7 94.29 -70.81 -4.27
CA GLN A 7 93.22 -70.61 -5.25
C GLN A 7 91.96 -71.44 -4.93
N ASP A 8 92.10 -72.62 -4.33
CA ASP A 8 90.95 -73.51 -4.09
C ASP A 8 90.10 -73.09 -2.89
N TRP A 9 90.69 -72.54 -1.82
CA TRP A 9 89.92 -71.94 -0.72
C TRP A 9 89.11 -70.71 -1.18
N PHE A 10 89.69 -69.86 -2.03
CA PHE A 10 88.99 -68.69 -2.56
C PHE A 10 87.84 -69.09 -3.51
N LYS A 11 88.05 -70.12 -4.36
CA LYS A 11 86.99 -70.66 -5.23
C LYS A 11 85.87 -71.35 -4.44
N GLN A 12 86.18 -72.05 -3.35
CA GLN A 12 85.17 -72.66 -2.46
C GLN A 12 84.44 -71.62 -1.61
N ALA A 13 85.13 -70.58 -1.11
CA ALA A 13 84.52 -69.49 -0.34
C ALA A 13 83.60 -68.61 -1.22
N VAL A 14 83.99 -68.31 -2.46
CA VAL A 14 83.17 -67.57 -3.43
C VAL A 14 81.97 -68.41 -3.90
N GLY A 15 82.15 -69.72 -4.08
CA GLY A 15 81.05 -70.65 -4.38
C GLY A 15 80.05 -70.83 -3.23
N ALA A 16 80.52 -70.72 -1.97
CA ALA A 16 79.67 -70.71 -0.78
C ALA A 16 78.94 -69.37 -0.61
N PHE A 17 79.58 -68.24 -0.91
CA PHE A 17 78.96 -66.90 -0.89
C PHE A 17 77.90 -66.73 -1.98
N ALA A 18 78.15 -67.26 -3.20
CA ALA A 18 77.18 -67.26 -4.29
C ALA A 18 75.94 -68.15 -4.04
N ARG A 19 76.00 -69.07 -3.07
CA ARG A 19 74.88 -69.92 -2.63
C ARG A 19 74.24 -69.45 -1.32
N ASP A 20 74.74 -68.39 -0.70
CA ASP A 20 74.23 -67.92 0.59
C ASP A 20 72.95 -67.08 0.40
N ARG A 21 71.80 -67.67 0.74
CA ARG A 21 70.47 -67.03 0.63
C ARG A 21 70.11 -66.13 1.82
N ARG A 22 70.98 -66.00 2.83
CA ARG A 22 70.71 -65.20 4.04
C ARG A 22 70.59 -63.69 3.76
N GLY A 23 71.14 -63.20 2.64
CA GLY A 23 71.00 -61.79 2.21
C GLY A 23 69.64 -61.43 1.60
N ASN A 24 68.84 -62.42 1.18
CA ASN A 24 67.54 -62.15 0.55
C ASN A 24 66.51 -61.55 1.54
N VAL A 25 66.63 -61.90 2.83
CA VAL A 25 65.81 -61.32 3.91
C VAL A 25 66.13 -59.84 4.10
N ALA A 26 67.41 -59.45 4.04
CA ALA A 26 67.82 -58.05 4.15
C ALA A 26 67.33 -57.21 2.97
N MET A 27 67.34 -57.75 1.75
CA MET A 27 66.79 -57.07 0.57
C MET A 27 65.26 -56.92 0.64
N MET A 28 64.54 -57.98 1.02
CA MET A 28 63.08 -57.89 1.20
C MET A 28 62.70 -56.93 2.33
N TRP A 29 63.46 -56.93 3.44
CA TRP A 29 63.25 -55.99 4.54
C TRP A 29 63.53 -54.55 4.14
N GLY A 30 64.61 -54.28 3.39
CA GLY A 30 64.93 -52.93 2.91
C GLY A 30 63.85 -52.35 1.99
N ILE A 31 63.31 -53.17 1.07
CA ILE A 31 62.22 -52.74 0.18
C ILE A 31 60.92 -52.54 0.98
N MET A 32 60.57 -53.46 1.88
CA MET A 32 59.37 -53.34 2.72
C MET A 32 59.46 -52.16 3.71
N ALA A 33 60.64 -51.86 4.25
CA ALA A 33 60.83 -50.74 5.16
C ALA A 33 60.54 -49.41 4.46
N ILE A 34 60.97 -49.23 3.22
CA ILE A 34 60.67 -48.02 2.42
C ILE A 34 59.16 -47.89 2.19
N VAL A 35 58.49 -49.00 1.84
CA VAL A 35 57.04 -49.02 1.60
C VAL A 35 56.26 -48.70 2.89
N LEU A 36 56.63 -49.32 4.02
CA LEU A 36 55.98 -49.09 5.31
C LEU A 36 56.18 -47.65 5.81
N VAL A 37 57.38 -47.09 5.65
CA VAL A 37 57.66 -45.69 6.00
C VAL A 37 56.87 -44.75 5.08
N GLY A 38 56.77 -45.06 3.78
CA GLY A 38 55.98 -44.28 2.83
C GLY A 38 54.49 -44.26 3.16
N ILE A 39 53.90 -45.42 3.47
CA ILE A 39 52.48 -45.52 3.87
C ILE A 39 52.23 -44.83 5.20
N SER A 40 53.12 -45.01 6.18
CA SER A 40 53.02 -44.34 7.48
C SER A 40 53.14 -42.81 7.33
N GLY A 41 54.02 -42.35 6.45
CA GLY A 41 54.19 -40.93 6.13
C GLY A 41 52.95 -40.31 5.50
N LEU A 42 52.35 -41.00 4.52
CA LEU A 42 51.09 -40.59 3.92
C LEU A 42 49.96 -40.52 4.96
N ALA A 43 49.87 -41.48 5.88
CA ALA A 43 48.84 -41.47 6.91
C ALA A 43 48.99 -40.28 7.88
N LEU A 44 50.22 -39.94 8.27
CA LEU A 44 50.49 -38.78 9.14
C LEU A 44 50.19 -37.46 8.43
N ASP A 45 50.67 -37.27 7.21
CA ASP A 45 50.41 -36.05 6.44
C ASP A 45 48.92 -35.92 6.08
N PHE A 46 48.22 -37.03 5.79
CA PHE A 46 46.76 -37.03 5.61
C PHE A 46 46.01 -36.61 6.89
N THR A 47 46.43 -37.10 8.05
CA THR A 47 45.80 -36.72 9.33
C THR A 47 46.01 -35.22 9.62
N ARG A 48 47.20 -34.70 9.33
CA ARG A 48 47.50 -33.26 9.40
C ARG A 48 46.65 -32.46 8.42
N ALA A 49 46.52 -32.93 7.18
CA ALA A 49 45.71 -32.29 6.15
C ALA A 49 44.23 -32.22 6.54
N GLN A 50 43.66 -33.29 7.10
CA GLN A 50 42.27 -33.29 7.57
C GLN A 50 42.05 -32.34 8.75
N THR A 51 43.01 -32.29 9.68
CA THR A 51 42.95 -31.35 10.82
C THR A 51 43.02 -29.90 10.33
N MET A 52 43.91 -29.60 9.38
CA MET A 52 44.04 -28.27 8.78
C MET A 52 42.79 -27.89 7.99
N ARG A 53 42.24 -28.80 7.18
CA ARG A 53 41.00 -28.60 6.42
C ARG A 53 39.82 -28.24 7.33
N THR A 54 39.70 -28.92 8.48
CA THR A 54 38.62 -28.66 9.45
C THR A 54 38.74 -27.27 10.06
N ARG A 55 39.96 -26.86 10.45
CA ARG A 55 40.20 -25.50 10.96
C ARG A 55 39.96 -24.43 9.89
N LEU A 56 40.43 -24.69 8.69
CA LEU A 56 40.26 -23.79 7.55
C LEU A 56 38.78 -23.62 7.18
N GLN A 57 37.99 -24.69 7.23
CA GLN A 57 36.55 -24.64 7.02
C GLN A 57 35.87 -23.78 8.09
N ASN A 58 36.16 -24.00 9.37
CA ASN A 58 35.58 -23.20 10.45
C ASN A 58 35.90 -21.70 10.32
N ALA A 59 37.15 -21.37 9.94
CA ALA A 59 37.55 -19.99 9.70
C ALA A 59 36.87 -19.39 8.47
N ALA A 60 36.71 -20.17 7.39
CA ALA A 60 36.01 -19.76 6.18
C ALA A 60 34.50 -19.55 6.42
N ASP A 61 33.85 -20.42 7.20
CA ASP A 61 32.44 -20.30 7.57
C ASP A 61 32.17 -19.02 8.37
N GLY A 62 33.03 -18.72 9.37
CA GLY A 62 32.93 -17.47 10.12
C GLY A 62 33.25 -16.23 9.27
N ALA A 63 34.23 -16.33 8.37
CA ALA A 63 34.56 -15.24 7.44
C ALA A 63 33.42 -14.97 6.45
N ALA A 64 32.74 -16.01 5.95
CA ALA A 64 31.57 -15.87 5.07
C ALA A 64 30.41 -15.16 5.80
N LEU A 65 30.17 -15.51 7.07
CA LEU A 65 29.17 -14.85 7.90
C LEU A 65 29.51 -13.36 8.16
N VAL A 66 30.78 -13.02 8.39
CA VAL A 66 31.22 -11.62 8.57
C VAL A 66 31.11 -10.82 7.27
N ALA A 67 31.44 -11.44 6.14
CA ALA A 67 31.29 -10.85 4.81
C ALA A 67 29.83 -10.48 4.55
N GLU A 68 28.90 -11.37 4.91
CA GLU A 68 27.47 -11.18 4.73
C GLU A 68 26.87 -10.13 5.69
N ARG A 69 27.22 -10.19 6.98
CA ARG A 69 26.75 -9.22 7.99
C ARG A 69 27.15 -7.77 7.65
N SER A 70 28.20 -7.59 6.86
CA SER A 70 28.71 -6.29 6.45
C SER A 70 28.13 -5.82 5.11
N SER A 71 26.92 -6.26 4.76
CA SER A 71 26.27 -6.02 3.47
C SER A 71 25.98 -4.56 3.12
N ASN A 72 26.12 -3.62 4.06
CA ASN A 72 26.01 -2.18 3.81
C ASN A 72 27.32 -1.58 3.25
N LEU A 73 28.47 -2.27 3.42
CA LEU A 73 29.78 -1.76 3.01
C LEU A 73 30.11 -2.09 1.54
N THR A 74 31.11 -1.43 0.97
CA THR A 74 31.64 -1.78 -0.36
C THR A 74 32.28 -3.18 -0.38
N MET A 75 32.34 -3.85 -1.55
CA MET A 75 32.98 -5.17 -1.68
C MET A 75 34.41 -5.23 -1.14
N ALA A 76 35.18 -4.14 -1.30
CA ALA A 76 36.53 -4.04 -0.77
C ALA A 76 36.56 -4.04 0.77
N GLN A 77 35.65 -3.28 1.40
CA GLN A 77 35.54 -3.22 2.86
C GLN A 77 35.02 -4.53 3.46
N ARG A 78 34.10 -5.23 2.78
CA ARG A 78 33.62 -6.56 3.20
C ARG A 78 34.73 -7.59 3.16
N THR A 79 35.49 -7.61 2.05
CA THR A 79 36.64 -8.50 1.89
C THR A 79 37.66 -8.26 3.00
N ALA A 80 37.91 -7.00 3.37
CA ALA A 80 38.81 -6.66 4.48
C ALA A 80 38.28 -7.13 5.85
N ALA A 81 36.99 -6.97 6.12
CA ALA A 81 36.38 -7.43 7.37
C ALA A 81 36.39 -8.97 7.49
N ALA A 82 36.02 -9.67 6.42
CA ALA A 82 36.05 -11.12 6.34
C ALA A 82 37.48 -11.66 6.47
N ARG A 83 38.46 -10.99 5.84
CA ARG A 83 39.88 -11.30 5.95
C ARG A 83 40.39 -11.11 7.38
N ALA A 84 40.02 -10.02 8.06
CA ALA A 84 40.42 -9.79 9.44
C ALA A 84 39.89 -10.86 10.41
N PHE A 85 38.66 -11.33 10.20
CA PHE A 85 38.11 -12.46 10.96
C PHE A 85 38.87 -13.76 10.67
N PHE A 86 39.09 -14.05 9.39
CA PHE A 86 39.86 -15.22 8.97
C PHE A 86 41.28 -15.23 9.54
N ASP A 87 41.97 -14.08 9.55
CA ASP A 87 43.31 -13.92 10.12
C ASP A 87 43.32 -14.15 11.63
N ALA A 88 42.27 -13.73 12.34
CA ALA A 88 42.14 -13.96 13.78
C ALA A 88 41.95 -15.44 14.14
N GLU A 89 41.16 -16.18 13.34
CA GLU A 89 40.90 -17.61 13.56
C GLU A 89 42.07 -18.51 13.14
N MET A 90 42.75 -18.17 12.03
CA MET A 90 43.88 -18.96 11.51
C MET A 90 45.23 -18.61 12.16
N GLY A 91 45.35 -17.43 12.79
CA GLY A 91 46.58 -16.98 13.43
C GLY A 91 47.75 -16.90 12.45
N GLU A 92 48.89 -17.49 12.81
CA GLU A 92 50.11 -17.48 11.97
C GLU A 92 49.90 -18.15 10.60
N PHE A 93 48.99 -19.12 10.49
CA PHE A 93 48.72 -19.83 9.23
C PHE A 93 47.96 -18.98 8.21
N ALA A 94 47.47 -17.80 8.59
CA ALA A 94 46.71 -16.94 7.69
C ALA A 94 47.58 -16.24 6.64
N GLN A 95 48.88 -16.05 6.90
CA GLN A 95 49.79 -15.34 5.99
C GLN A 95 50.06 -16.11 4.69
N ASP A 96 50.07 -17.44 4.77
CA ASP A 96 50.28 -18.32 3.62
C ASP A 96 48.96 -18.65 2.88
N ALA A 97 47.83 -18.10 3.35
CA ALA A 97 46.52 -18.34 2.78
C ALA A 97 46.18 -17.39 1.64
N THR A 98 45.80 -17.96 0.51
CA THR A 98 45.06 -17.24 -0.53
C THR A 98 43.59 -17.16 -0.13
N PHE A 99 43.01 -15.96 -0.15
CA PHE A 99 41.67 -15.68 0.34
C PHE A 99 40.94 -14.76 -0.64
N SER A 100 39.73 -15.13 -1.05
CA SER A 100 38.89 -14.30 -1.91
C SER A 100 37.42 -14.37 -1.49
N VAL A 101 36.72 -13.25 -1.65
CA VAL A 101 35.27 -13.15 -1.44
C VAL A 101 34.62 -12.82 -2.78
N THR A 102 33.64 -13.62 -3.19
CA THR A 102 32.87 -13.40 -4.40
C THR A 102 31.38 -13.34 -4.08
N GLN A 103 30.64 -12.55 -4.85
CA GLN A 103 29.18 -12.47 -4.72
C GLN A 103 28.53 -13.57 -5.55
N VAL A 104 27.58 -14.29 -4.95
CA VAL A 104 26.87 -15.39 -5.62
C VAL A 104 25.63 -14.84 -6.34
N ALA A 105 25.30 -15.39 -7.51
CA ALA A 105 24.19 -14.94 -8.33
C ALA A 105 22.80 -15.13 -7.66
N SER A 106 22.68 -16.07 -6.72
CA SER A 106 21.48 -16.36 -5.94
C SER A 106 21.30 -15.48 -4.69
N GLY A 107 22.18 -14.49 -4.47
CA GLY A 107 22.29 -13.76 -3.21
C GLY A 107 23.34 -14.38 -2.28
N GLY A 108 23.89 -13.58 -1.36
CA GLY A 108 24.95 -14.00 -0.44
C GLY A 108 26.37 -13.90 -0.98
N HIS A 109 27.34 -14.31 -0.16
CA HIS A 109 28.79 -14.22 -0.42
C HIS A 109 29.46 -15.58 -0.23
N ARG A 110 30.34 -15.90 -1.16
CA ARG A 110 31.19 -17.09 -1.13
C ARG A 110 32.61 -16.69 -0.78
N VAL A 111 33.18 -17.37 0.20
CA VAL A 111 34.58 -17.27 0.61
C VAL A 111 35.31 -18.52 0.13
N ASP A 112 36.35 -18.31 -0.66
CA ASP A 112 37.29 -19.35 -1.06
C ASP A 112 38.63 -19.11 -0.36
N ALA A 113 39.10 -20.11 0.39
CA ALA A 113 40.37 -20.06 1.13
C ALA A 113 41.22 -21.28 0.79
N ASN A 114 42.49 -21.06 0.44
CA ASN A 114 43.43 -22.13 0.12
C ASN A 114 44.80 -21.89 0.79
N ILE A 115 45.32 -22.93 1.44
CA ILE A 115 46.61 -22.92 2.16
C ILE A 115 47.49 -24.08 1.69
N PRO A 116 48.76 -23.82 1.32
CA PRO A 116 49.72 -24.87 1.03
C PRO A 116 50.20 -25.54 2.32
N MET A 117 50.14 -26.87 2.38
CA MET A 117 50.63 -27.66 3.51
C MET A 117 51.90 -28.43 3.12
N PRO A 118 53.07 -28.13 3.73
CA PRO A 118 54.29 -28.86 3.43
C PRO A 118 54.22 -30.31 3.92
N VAL A 119 54.48 -31.23 2.99
CA VAL A 119 54.50 -32.68 3.25
C VAL A 119 55.78 -33.08 4.00
N SER A 120 55.65 -33.95 5.00
CA SER A 120 56.77 -34.39 5.84
C SER A 120 57.36 -35.69 5.32
N LEU A 121 56.88 -36.83 5.82
CA LEU A 121 57.33 -38.16 5.41
C LEU A 121 56.73 -38.59 4.06
N ALA A 122 55.60 -38.03 3.63
CA ALA A 122 55.07 -38.25 2.28
C ALA A 122 55.99 -37.70 1.18
N ARG A 123 57.00 -36.89 1.54
CA ARG A 123 58.01 -36.36 0.62
C ARG A 123 58.86 -37.44 -0.07
N VAL A 124 58.90 -38.64 0.50
CA VAL A 124 59.52 -39.83 -0.11
C VAL A 124 58.78 -40.27 -1.38
N ILE A 125 57.49 -39.93 -1.51
CA ILE A 125 56.61 -40.37 -2.59
C ILE A 125 56.27 -39.22 -3.55
N SER A 126 55.98 -38.02 -3.03
CA SER A 126 55.68 -36.82 -3.83
C SER A 126 56.55 -35.64 -3.37
N ARG A 127 57.10 -34.85 -4.30
CA ARG A 127 57.91 -33.66 -3.94
C ARG A 127 57.11 -32.38 -3.77
N ASP A 128 55.84 -32.40 -4.13
CA ASP A 128 54.96 -31.23 -4.11
C ASP A 128 54.20 -31.15 -2.78
N ASP A 129 54.02 -29.93 -2.30
CA ASP A 129 53.18 -29.63 -1.13
C ASP A 129 51.70 -29.86 -1.48
N TRP A 130 50.87 -30.12 -0.47
CA TRP A 130 49.44 -30.36 -0.67
C TRP A 130 48.67 -29.06 -0.48
N ASP A 131 47.94 -28.64 -1.50
CA ASP A 131 47.03 -27.48 -1.40
C ASP A 131 45.69 -27.90 -0.78
N ILE A 132 45.35 -27.26 0.34
CA ILE A 132 44.11 -27.50 1.06
C ILE A 132 43.16 -26.33 0.80
N GLY A 133 42.21 -26.55 -0.11
CA GLY A 133 41.15 -25.60 -0.42
C GLY A 133 39.85 -25.93 0.31
N VAL A 134 39.20 -24.89 0.83
CA VAL A 134 37.81 -24.92 1.33
C VAL A 134 37.02 -23.79 0.70
N ALA A 135 35.71 -23.98 0.68
CA ALA A 135 34.78 -22.94 0.32
C ALA A 135 33.63 -22.90 1.31
N ALA A 136 33.22 -21.69 1.67
CA ALA A 136 32.08 -21.43 2.51
C ALA A 136 31.16 -20.43 1.81
N GLU A 137 29.87 -20.65 1.88
CA GLU A 137 28.86 -19.75 1.33
C GLU A 137 27.93 -19.33 2.44
N ALA A 138 27.76 -18.03 2.62
CA ALA A 138 26.79 -17.45 3.53
C ALA A 138 25.77 -16.68 2.69
N GLN A 139 24.50 -17.03 2.83
CA GLN A 139 23.39 -16.26 2.29
C GLN A 139 22.62 -15.72 3.48
N ALA A 140 22.48 -14.39 3.61
CA ALA A 140 21.37 -13.90 4.40
C ALA A 140 20.10 -14.25 3.63
N GLN A 141 19.12 -14.87 4.28
CA GLN A 141 17.75 -14.54 3.92
C GLN A 141 17.64 -13.05 4.20
N ALA A 142 17.82 -12.23 3.16
CA ALA A 142 17.58 -10.80 3.26
C ALA A 142 16.17 -10.68 3.85
N SER A 143 16.06 -10.08 5.03
CA SER A 143 14.75 -9.98 5.67
C SER A 143 13.79 -9.36 4.67
N PRO A 144 12.60 -9.95 4.51
CA PRO A 144 11.67 -9.56 3.47
C PRO A 144 11.47 -8.04 3.46
N PRO A 145 11.51 -7.37 2.29
CA PRO A 145 11.21 -5.95 2.21
C PRO A 145 9.89 -5.63 2.93
N ILE A 146 9.83 -4.47 3.58
CA ILE A 146 8.66 -4.05 4.35
C ILE A 146 8.00 -2.87 3.66
N GLU A 147 6.69 -2.95 3.46
CA GLU A 147 5.87 -1.87 2.91
C GLU A 147 4.80 -1.51 3.93
N VAL A 148 4.81 -0.27 4.40
CA VAL A 148 3.90 0.19 5.45
C VAL A 148 3.02 1.32 4.92
N ALA A 149 1.71 1.19 5.02
CA ALA A 149 0.75 2.26 4.76
C ALA A 149 0.24 2.84 6.08
N LEU A 150 0.55 4.11 6.34
CA LEU A 150 0.01 4.87 7.47
C LEU A 150 -1.33 5.47 7.05
N VAL A 151 -2.43 4.90 7.54
CA VAL A 151 -3.80 5.34 7.25
C VAL A 151 -4.30 6.16 8.44
N LEU A 152 -4.28 7.48 8.30
CA LEU A 152 -4.39 8.41 9.43
C LEU A 152 -5.65 9.28 9.31
N ASP A 153 -6.43 9.32 10.39
CA ASP A 153 -7.66 10.08 10.51
C ASP A 153 -7.39 11.57 10.70
N ASN A 154 -7.89 12.39 9.77
CA ASN A 154 -7.78 13.85 9.80
C ASN A 154 -9.16 14.50 9.95
N THR A 155 -10.16 13.81 10.51
CA THR A 155 -11.51 14.35 10.61
C THR A 155 -11.63 15.43 11.68
N GLY A 156 -12.74 16.17 11.68
CA GLY A 156 -12.97 17.26 12.63
C GLY A 156 -12.88 16.85 14.11
N SER A 157 -13.09 15.59 14.46
CA SER A 157 -12.89 15.08 15.83
C SER A 157 -11.43 15.19 16.28
N MET A 158 -10.48 15.07 15.34
CA MET A 158 -9.04 15.17 15.57
C MET A 158 -8.52 16.60 15.72
N ALA A 159 -9.39 17.62 15.70
CA ALA A 159 -8.98 19.02 15.67
C ALA A 159 -7.97 19.41 16.76
N ASN A 160 -8.12 18.86 17.97
CA ASN A 160 -7.24 19.15 19.11
C ASN A 160 -6.03 18.21 19.21
N ASP A 161 -5.96 17.18 18.36
CA ASP A 161 -5.01 16.06 18.50
C ASP A 161 -4.14 15.86 17.27
N MET A 162 -4.33 16.66 16.21
CA MET A 162 -3.51 16.63 15.01
C MET A 162 -2.01 16.75 15.34
N GLN A 163 -1.62 17.52 16.36
CA GLN A 163 -0.21 17.59 16.75
C GLN A 163 0.30 16.25 17.28
N ALA A 164 -0.43 15.60 18.17
CA ALA A 164 -0.06 14.30 18.72
C ALA A 164 0.00 13.22 17.64
N LEU A 165 -0.95 13.24 16.69
CA LEU A 165 -0.95 12.35 15.53
C LEU A 165 0.30 12.57 14.67
N ARG A 166 0.63 13.82 14.33
CA ARG A 166 1.80 14.15 13.50
C ARG A 166 3.09 13.71 14.17
N ASP A 167 3.28 14.02 15.45
CA ASP A 167 4.49 13.67 16.18
C ASP A 167 4.67 12.14 16.24
N ALA A 168 3.62 11.39 16.57
CA ALA A 168 3.68 9.93 16.66
C ALA A 168 3.86 9.24 15.28
N ALA A 169 3.22 9.76 14.23
CA ALA A 169 3.36 9.24 12.87
C ALA A 169 4.76 9.55 12.30
N GLU A 170 5.29 10.74 12.57
CA GLU A 170 6.65 11.13 12.18
C GLU A 170 7.69 10.22 12.85
N ASP A 171 7.58 10.00 14.16
CA ASP A 171 8.47 9.10 14.92
C ASP A 171 8.47 7.68 14.32
N LEU A 172 7.29 7.12 14.01
CA LEU A 172 7.19 5.79 13.39
C LEU A 172 7.80 5.78 11.98
N ALA A 173 7.45 6.75 11.13
CA ALA A 173 7.94 6.81 9.76
C ALA A 173 9.47 6.96 9.72
N GLU A 174 10.03 7.82 10.57
CA GLU A 174 11.48 7.99 10.67
C GLU A 174 12.17 6.73 11.18
N TYR A 175 11.61 6.06 12.19
CA TYR A 175 12.13 4.80 12.68
C TYR A 175 12.15 3.74 11.57
N LEU A 176 11.02 3.52 10.89
CA LEU A 176 10.90 2.51 9.82
C LEU A 176 11.87 2.78 8.67
N LEU A 177 11.94 4.03 8.19
CA LEU A 177 12.84 4.43 7.11
C LEU A 177 14.32 4.42 7.52
N SER A 178 14.63 4.40 8.82
CA SER A 178 16.00 4.23 9.31
C SER A 178 16.50 2.79 9.28
N LEU A 179 15.60 1.79 9.14
CA LEU A 179 15.95 0.39 9.32
C LEU A 179 16.88 -0.15 8.23
N ASP A 180 16.70 0.20 6.93
CA ASP A 180 17.64 -0.19 5.87
C ASP A 180 17.34 0.40 4.46
N GLY A 181 17.44 1.73 4.33
CA GLY A 181 17.60 2.50 3.06
C GLY A 181 16.58 2.28 1.93
N ASP A 182 16.60 1.11 1.31
CA ASP A 182 15.82 0.76 0.11
C ASP A 182 14.85 -0.42 0.31
N THR A 183 14.94 -1.12 1.46
CA THR A 183 14.10 -2.30 1.74
C THR A 183 12.83 -1.96 2.51
N VAL A 184 12.72 -0.76 3.05
CA VAL A 184 11.53 -0.28 3.77
C VAL A 184 10.94 0.90 3.02
N SER A 185 9.67 0.81 2.65
CA SER A 185 8.94 1.90 2.01
C SER A 185 7.69 2.22 2.80
N VAL A 186 7.41 3.51 2.97
CA VAL A 186 6.25 3.98 3.74
C VAL A 186 5.36 4.80 2.82
N ALA A 187 4.05 4.59 2.90
CA ALA A 187 3.02 5.39 2.27
C ALA A 187 2.22 6.13 3.34
N LEU A 188 1.67 7.29 3.00
CA LEU A 188 0.80 8.07 3.86
C LEU A 188 -0.56 8.23 3.18
N VAL A 189 -1.61 7.83 3.88
CA VAL A 189 -3.01 7.94 3.44
C VAL A 189 -3.79 8.75 4.48
N PRO A 190 -3.82 10.09 4.34
CA PRO A 190 -4.69 10.92 5.14
C PRO A 190 -6.15 10.72 4.68
N PHE A 191 -7.06 10.47 5.62
CA PHE A 191 -8.48 10.27 5.29
C PHE A 191 -9.40 11.14 6.16
N VAL A 192 -10.54 11.49 5.57
CA VAL A 192 -11.71 12.00 6.27
C VAL A 192 -12.95 11.23 5.82
N ALA A 193 -14.03 11.90 5.42
CA ALA A 193 -15.11 11.29 4.65
C ALA A 193 -14.68 10.84 3.23
N GLN A 194 -13.51 11.28 2.74
CA GLN A 194 -12.92 10.95 1.44
C GLN A 194 -11.39 10.95 1.55
N VAL A 195 -10.74 10.46 0.50
CA VAL A 195 -9.29 10.44 0.35
C VAL A 195 -8.88 11.23 -0.90
N ASN A 196 -7.75 11.93 -0.81
CA ASN A 196 -7.19 12.70 -1.92
C ASN A 196 -6.06 11.91 -2.60
N ILE A 197 -6.22 11.59 -3.88
CA ILE A 197 -5.24 10.78 -4.63
C ILE A 197 -4.20 11.63 -5.35
N GLY A 198 -4.38 12.96 -5.36
CA GLY A 198 -3.63 13.91 -6.17
C GLY A 198 -4.23 14.11 -7.56
N THR A 199 -3.64 15.01 -8.34
CA THR A 199 -4.19 15.47 -9.64
C THR A 199 -3.23 15.26 -10.82
N SER A 200 -2.15 14.49 -10.63
CA SER A 200 -1.13 14.33 -11.67
C SER A 200 -1.60 13.38 -12.79
N GLY A 201 -0.84 13.34 -13.90
CA GLY A 201 -1.20 12.55 -15.09
C GLY A 201 -1.53 11.08 -14.79
N PRO A 202 -0.70 10.36 -14.01
CA PRO A 202 -1.02 9.01 -13.54
C PRO A 202 -2.38 8.88 -12.85
N GLN A 203 -2.73 9.78 -11.93
CA GLN A 203 -4.02 9.75 -11.24
C GLN A 203 -5.19 9.89 -12.21
N MET A 204 -5.06 10.82 -13.17
CA MET A 204 -6.10 11.03 -14.19
C MET A 204 -6.35 9.80 -15.06
N ALA A 205 -5.38 8.87 -15.17
CA ALA A 205 -5.55 7.63 -15.94
C ALA A 205 -6.52 6.63 -15.27
N TRP A 206 -6.79 6.77 -13.97
CA TRP A 206 -7.70 5.91 -13.21
C TRP A 206 -9.12 6.48 -13.11
N MET A 207 -9.27 7.75 -13.50
CA MET A 207 -10.51 8.48 -13.42
C MET A 207 -11.38 8.17 -14.65
N ASP A 208 -12.67 7.98 -14.43
CA ASP A 208 -13.62 8.02 -15.53
C ASP A 208 -13.83 9.47 -15.97
N THR A 209 -13.25 9.82 -17.11
CA THR A 209 -13.36 11.16 -17.69
C THR A 209 -14.51 11.29 -18.69
N VAL A 210 -15.15 10.18 -19.06
CA VAL A 210 -16.18 10.13 -20.10
C VAL A 210 -17.60 9.99 -19.56
N GLY A 211 -17.77 9.65 -18.28
CA GLY A 211 -19.08 9.66 -17.62
C GLY A 211 -19.85 8.34 -17.71
N ASN A 212 -19.16 7.20 -17.78
CA ASN A 212 -19.75 5.87 -17.90
C ASN A 212 -19.93 5.12 -16.56
N ASN A 213 -19.19 5.50 -15.52
CA ASN A 213 -19.29 4.96 -14.18
C ASN A 213 -20.64 5.34 -13.57
N PRO A 214 -21.36 4.40 -12.94
CA PRO A 214 -22.71 4.65 -12.42
C PRO A 214 -22.81 5.67 -11.28
N HIS A 215 -21.69 6.06 -10.64
CA HIS A 215 -21.68 7.12 -9.63
C HIS A 215 -21.60 8.53 -10.22
N HIS A 216 -21.25 8.66 -11.51
CA HIS A 216 -21.37 9.96 -12.17
C HIS A 216 -22.81 10.44 -12.12
N GLY A 217 -23.02 11.68 -11.68
CA GLY A 217 -24.34 12.29 -11.83
C GLY A 217 -25.41 11.75 -10.90
N GLU A 218 -25.19 10.65 -10.20
CA GLU A 218 -26.25 9.81 -9.63
C GLU A 218 -27.23 10.56 -8.72
N PHE A 219 -26.74 11.53 -7.94
CA PHE A 219 -27.58 12.35 -7.06
C PHE A 219 -28.33 13.49 -7.80
N LEU A 220 -27.91 13.90 -9.01
CA LEU A 220 -28.57 14.90 -9.86
C LEU A 220 -29.36 14.32 -11.03
N GLU A 221 -28.98 13.14 -11.53
CA GLU A 221 -29.60 12.54 -12.70
C GLU A 221 -31.09 12.28 -12.46
N ASP A 222 -31.89 12.57 -13.49
CA ASP A 222 -33.34 12.34 -13.49
C ASP A 222 -34.12 12.98 -12.32
N ARG A 223 -33.53 13.97 -11.63
CA ARG A 223 -34.21 14.73 -10.59
C ARG A 223 -35.25 15.66 -11.22
N GLN A 224 -36.47 15.59 -10.68
CA GLN A 224 -37.54 16.51 -11.03
C GLN A 224 -37.19 17.91 -10.54
N LEU A 225 -37.27 18.87 -11.46
CA LEU A 225 -36.94 20.28 -11.21
C LEU A 225 -38.20 21.12 -11.04
N GLN A 226 -39.17 20.96 -11.94
CA GLN A 226 -40.40 21.75 -11.94
C GLN A 226 -41.54 21.03 -12.64
N THR A 227 -42.77 21.26 -12.21
CA THR A 227 -43.96 20.87 -12.96
C THR A 227 -44.80 22.11 -13.27
N ARG A 228 -45.31 22.20 -14.50
CA ARG A 228 -46.15 23.29 -15.01
C ARG A 228 -47.31 22.76 -15.85
N PRO A 229 -48.43 23.50 -15.99
CA PRO A 229 -49.49 23.14 -16.93
C PRO A 229 -48.97 23.05 -18.37
N ALA A 230 -49.41 22.04 -19.12
CA ALA A 230 -49.04 21.88 -20.53
C ALA A 230 -49.60 23.03 -21.41
N TYR A 231 -48.95 23.28 -22.55
CA TYR A 231 -49.45 24.23 -23.55
C TYR A 231 -49.97 23.45 -24.76
N GLN A 232 -51.27 23.60 -25.07
CA GLN A 232 -51.91 22.86 -26.16
C GLN A 232 -51.64 21.35 -26.07
N ASN A 233 -51.78 20.76 -24.87
CA ASN A 233 -51.54 19.34 -24.61
C ASN A 233 -50.12 18.86 -25.03
N SER A 234 -49.13 19.74 -24.93
CA SER A 234 -47.74 19.43 -25.28
C SER A 234 -46.74 20.25 -24.45
N CYS A 235 -45.48 19.83 -24.48
CA CYS A 235 -44.34 20.57 -23.95
C CYS A 235 -43.50 21.24 -25.07
N ALA A 236 -44.11 21.53 -26.23
CA ALA A 236 -43.38 22.00 -27.42
C ALA A 236 -43.15 23.52 -27.47
N ASN A 237 -43.83 24.30 -26.62
CA ASN A 237 -43.68 25.76 -26.60
C ASN A 237 -42.34 26.14 -25.93
N THR A 238 -41.32 26.49 -26.72
CA THR A 238 -39.96 26.79 -26.24
C THR A 238 -39.85 28.00 -25.31
N GLN A 239 -40.80 28.93 -25.37
CA GLN A 239 -40.85 30.06 -24.43
C GLN A 239 -41.36 29.63 -23.05
N ARG A 240 -42.27 28.64 -22.99
CA ARG A 240 -42.80 28.08 -21.74
C ARG A 240 -41.97 26.92 -21.19
N PHE A 241 -41.37 26.15 -22.08
CA PHE A 241 -40.61 24.93 -21.82
C PHE A 241 -39.23 25.01 -22.51
N PRO A 242 -38.36 25.92 -22.04
CA PRO A 242 -37.03 26.03 -22.61
C PRO A 242 -36.25 24.73 -22.35
N THR A 243 -35.59 24.21 -23.38
CA THR A 243 -34.69 23.04 -23.27
C THR A 243 -33.25 23.48 -22.99
N THR A 244 -32.87 24.68 -23.43
CA THR A 244 -31.53 25.24 -23.24
C THR A 244 -31.50 26.25 -22.10
N VAL A 245 -30.44 26.23 -21.31
CA VAL A 245 -30.15 27.27 -20.30
C VAL A 245 -28.88 28.01 -20.71
N ALA A 246 -28.91 29.34 -20.66
CA ALA A 246 -27.74 30.15 -20.95
C ALA A 246 -26.60 29.81 -19.97
N ASN A 247 -25.40 29.61 -20.51
CA ASN A 247 -24.19 29.26 -19.75
C ASN A 247 -24.29 27.94 -18.96
N ALA A 248 -25.20 27.05 -19.35
CA ALA A 248 -25.31 25.72 -18.75
C ALA A 248 -24.00 24.94 -18.85
N PRO A 249 -23.82 23.90 -18.00
CA PRO A 249 -22.78 22.91 -18.23
C PRO A 249 -22.83 22.36 -19.64
N THR A 250 -21.66 21.98 -20.15
CA THR A 250 -21.52 21.34 -21.47
C THR A 250 -21.02 19.93 -21.29
N THR A 251 -21.60 18.99 -22.04
CA THR A 251 -21.09 17.63 -22.17
C THR A 251 -19.65 17.62 -22.65
N SER A 252 -18.93 16.52 -22.46
CA SER A 252 -17.53 16.38 -22.94
C SER A 252 -17.40 16.57 -24.47
N GLY A 253 -18.48 16.36 -25.23
CA GLY A 253 -18.57 16.65 -26.67
C GLY A 253 -18.87 18.13 -27.01
N GLY A 254 -18.97 19.01 -26.02
CA GLY A 254 -19.20 20.45 -26.19
C GLY A 254 -20.67 20.87 -26.31
N ALA A 255 -21.61 19.94 -26.38
CA ALA A 255 -23.05 20.26 -26.40
C ALA A 255 -23.53 20.67 -25.00
N ALA A 256 -24.33 21.73 -24.89
CA ALA A 256 -24.94 22.14 -23.62
C ALA A 256 -25.90 21.06 -23.10
N TYR A 257 -25.86 20.78 -21.80
CA TYR A 257 -26.88 19.96 -21.15
C TYR A 257 -28.27 20.56 -21.38
N GLN A 258 -29.26 19.70 -21.60
CA GLN A 258 -30.63 20.10 -21.93
C GLN A 258 -31.58 19.75 -20.79
N VAL A 259 -32.53 20.64 -20.52
CA VAL A 259 -33.69 20.36 -19.67
C VAL A 259 -34.59 19.37 -20.40
N ARG A 260 -34.92 18.24 -19.76
CA ARG A 260 -35.82 17.24 -20.31
C ARG A 260 -37.25 17.51 -19.85
N TRP A 261 -38.16 17.80 -20.78
CA TRP A 261 -39.58 17.98 -20.49
C TRP A 261 -40.37 16.72 -20.83
N VAL A 262 -41.11 16.18 -19.86
CA VAL A 262 -41.99 15.02 -20.04
C VAL A 262 -43.44 15.46 -19.90
N TYR A 263 -44.26 15.10 -20.90
CA TYR A 263 -45.69 15.38 -20.89
C TYR A 263 -46.46 14.27 -20.18
N ASN A 264 -47.29 14.64 -19.21
CA ASN A 264 -48.23 13.75 -18.55
C ASN A 264 -49.64 13.95 -19.13
N LEU A 265 -50.12 12.97 -19.88
CA LEU A 265 -51.44 12.96 -20.52
C LEU A 265 -52.60 13.02 -19.53
N LEU A 266 -52.49 12.34 -18.38
CA LEU A 266 -53.57 12.25 -17.39
C LEU A 266 -53.74 13.54 -16.59
N ALA A 267 -52.62 14.17 -16.23
CA ALA A 267 -52.60 15.42 -15.45
C ALA A 267 -52.60 16.68 -16.33
N ASN A 268 -52.38 16.53 -17.64
CA ASN A 268 -52.13 17.62 -18.58
C ASN A 268 -51.03 18.59 -18.12
N THR A 269 -49.92 18.03 -17.63
CA THR A 269 -48.77 18.77 -17.11
C THR A 269 -47.49 18.42 -17.85
N CYS A 270 -46.54 19.35 -17.83
CA CYS A 270 -45.17 19.18 -18.29
C CYS A 270 -44.24 19.23 -17.08
N THR A 271 -43.40 18.21 -16.93
CA THR A 271 -42.43 18.11 -15.84
C THR A 271 -41.01 18.20 -16.40
N ALA A 272 -40.23 19.14 -15.88
CA ALA A 272 -38.82 19.33 -16.17
C ALA A 272 -37.96 18.42 -15.30
N TYR A 273 -36.97 17.80 -15.91
CA TYR A 273 -35.97 16.98 -15.24
C TYR A 273 -34.56 17.43 -15.62
N ASN A 274 -33.63 17.12 -14.73
CA ASN A 274 -32.23 17.06 -15.08
C ASN A 274 -31.97 16.04 -16.22
N PRO A 275 -30.82 16.15 -16.90
CA PRO A 275 -30.33 15.14 -17.84
C PRO A 275 -30.28 13.74 -17.22
N THR A 276 -30.40 12.72 -18.07
CA THR A 276 -30.36 11.30 -17.70
C THR A 276 -28.94 10.76 -17.52
N GLN A 277 -27.92 11.55 -17.85
CA GLN A 277 -26.50 11.22 -17.69
C GLN A 277 -25.77 12.53 -17.41
N ILE A 278 -24.98 12.62 -16.35
CA ILE A 278 -24.25 13.80 -15.93
C ILE A 278 -22.82 13.41 -15.55
N ASN A 279 -21.84 13.84 -16.34
CA ASN A 279 -20.44 13.66 -16.02
C ASN A 279 -19.97 14.77 -15.06
N MET A 280 -19.44 14.38 -13.89
CA MET A 280 -18.94 15.32 -12.88
C MET A 280 -17.76 16.18 -13.37
N PHE A 281 -16.91 15.65 -14.26
CA PHE A 281 -15.84 16.44 -14.87
C PHE A 281 -16.36 17.54 -15.80
N ASP A 282 -17.53 17.34 -16.42
CA ASP A 282 -18.17 18.39 -17.23
C ASP A 282 -18.60 19.58 -16.37
N LEU A 283 -19.01 19.32 -15.12
CA LEU A 283 -19.33 20.37 -14.16
C LEU A 283 -18.06 21.16 -13.81
N TYR A 284 -16.99 20.48 -13.40
CA TYR A 284 -15.70 21.12 -13.12
C TYR A 284 -15.17 21.97 -14.29
N ARG A 285 -15.29 21.47 -15.52
CA ARG A 285 -14.83 22.18 -16.73
C ARG A 285 -15.66 23.43 -17.03
N THR A 286 -16.94 23.41 -16.71
CA THR A 286 -17.85 24.54 -16.95
C THR A 286 -17.65 25.66 -15.93
N LEU A 287 -17.39 25.31 -14.66
CA LEU A 287 -17.38 26.27 -13.56
C LEU A 287 -16.39 27.44 -13.72
N PRO A 288 -16.61 28.56 -12.99
CA PRO A 288 -15.70 29.70 -12.99
C PRO A 288 -14.30 29.31 -12.52
N GLY A 289 -13.28 30.03 -13.02
CA GLY A 289 -11.86 29.71 -12.84
C GLY A 289 -11.42 29.38 -11.41
N ALA A 290 -12.03 30.02 -10.39
CA ALA A 290 -11.64 29.82 -8.99
C ALA A 290 -11.87 28.39 -8.47
N VAL A 291 -12.92 27.71 -8.97
CA VAL A 291 -13.23 26.30 -8.63
C VAL A 291 -13.12 25.39 -9.86
N ARG A 292 -12.52 25.91 -10.94
CA ARG A 292 -12.30 25.16 -12.17
C ARG A 292 -11.15 24.20 -11.94
N GLY A 293 -11.46 22.92 -11.95
CA GLY A 293 -10.48 21.87 -11.73
C GLY A 293 -10.81 21.04 -10.50
N TRP A 294 -10.55 19.75 -10.65
CA TRP A 294 -10.68 18.76 -9.60
C TRP A 294 -9.40 18.72 -8.76
N GLY A 295 -9.51 18.70 -7.43
CA GLY A 295 -8.36 18.77 -6.51
C GLY A 295 -7.88 17.45 -5.95
N GLY A 296 -8.33 16.31 -6.52
CA GLY A 296 -7.76 15.00 -6.25
C GLY A 296 -8.61 14.08 -5.36
N CYS A 297 -9.70 14.57 -4.75
CA CYS A 297 -10.59 13.71 -3.96
C CYS A 297 -11.50 12.84 -4.82
N VAL A 298 -11.70 11.59 -4.41
CA VAL A 298 -12.52 10.64 -5.17
C VAL A 298 -13.71 10.14 -4.36
N GLU A 299 -14.73 9.68 -5.07
CA GLU A 299 -15.83 8.92 -4.48
C GLU A 299 -15.41 7.46 -4.25
N ALA A 300 -16.08 6.81 -3.30
CA ALA A 300 -15.97 5.37 -3.11
C ALA A 300 -16.49 4.68 -4.37
N ARG A 301 -15.94 3.50 -4.70
CA ARG A 301 -16.38 2.77 -5.89
C ARG A 301 -17.74 2.09 -5.67
N PRO A 302 -18.54 1.86 -6.72
CA PRO A 302 -19.77 1.09 -6.61
C PRO A 302 -19.50 -0.33 -6.10
N PRO A 303 -20.34 -0.89 -5.22
CA PRO A 303 -20.27 -2.29 -4.84
C PRO A 303 -20.26 -3.25 -6.04
N PRO A 304 -19.39 -4.29 -6.01
CA PRO A 304 -18.55 -4.69 -4.88
C PRO A 304 -17.17 -4.01 -4.82
N TYR A 305 -16.85 -3.07 -5.72
CA TYR A 305 -15.48 -2.59 -5.96
C TYR A 305 -14.93 -1.61 -4.89
N ASP A 306 -15.77 -1.09 -4.01
CA ASP A 306 -15.37 -0.37 -2.80
C ASP A 306 -14.56 -1.25 -1.85
N ILE A 307 -14.85 -2.54 -1.77
CA ILE A 307 -14.18 -3.48 -0.85
C ILE A 307 -13.20 -4.45 -1.53
N THR A 308 -12.90 -4.23 -2.82
CA THR A 308 -11.92 -5.00 -3.58
C THR A 308 -10.81 -4.09 -4.11
N ASP A 309 -9.73 -4.71 -4.56
CA ASP A 309 -8.56 -4.06 -5.14
C ASP A 309 -8.47 -4.27 -6.67
N ASP A 310 -9.62 -4.37 -7.33
CA ASP A 310 -9.65 -4.46 -8.79
C ASP A 310 -8.98 -3.22 -9.41
N ALA A 311 -8.13 -3.43 -10.41
CA ALA A 311 -7.51 -2.33 -11.14
C ALA A 311 -8.56 -1.54 -11.94
N PRO A 312 -8.40 -0.21 -12.08
CA PRO A 312 -9.26 0.61 -12.93
C PRO A 312 -9.26 0.11 -14.38
N ASN A 313 -10.45 -0.21 -14.91
CA ASN A 313 -10.64 -0.73 -16.25
C ASN A 313 -11.81 -0.01 -16.95
N PRO A 314 -11.56 0.76 -18.03
CA PRO A 314 -12.63 1.44 -18.78
C PRO A 314 -13.67 0.49 -19.40
N ALA A 315 -13.33 -0.79 -19.62
CA ALA A 315 -14.28 -1.80 -20.09
C ALA A 315 -15.24 -2.27 -18.99
N VAL A 316 -14.92 -2.00 -17.72
CA VAL A 316 -15.77 -2.23 -16.55
C VAL A 316 -15.91 -0.92 -15.79
N PRO A 317 -16.74 0.04 -16.25
CA PRO A 317 -16.73 1.42 -15.76
C PRO A 317 -16.85 1.58 -14.24
N ALA A 318 -17.54 0.68 -13.54
CA ALA A 318 -17.65 0.66 -12.08
C ALA A 318 -16.32 0.44 -11.33
N THR A 319 -15.25 0.02 -12.01
CA THR A 319 -13.90 -0.09 -11.43
C THR A 319 -13.11 1.22 -11.48
N MET A 320 -13.52 2.15 -12.36
CA MET A 320 -12.91 3.48 -12.51
C MET A 320 -13.34 4.39 -11.35
N PHE A 321 -12.57 5.45 -11.10
CA PHE A 321 -12.88 6.43 -10.04
C PHE A 321 -13.66 7.63 -10.58
N VAL A 322 -14.55 8.17 -9.76
CA VAL A 322 -15.35 9.37 -10.03
C VAL A 322 -14.83 10.51 -9.16
N PRO A 323 -14.70 11.75 -9.68
CA PRO A 323 -14.21 12.85 -8.87
C PRO A 323 -15.25 13.23 -7.82
N TYR A 324 -14.81 13.34 -6.57
CA TYR A 324 -15.62 13.88 -5.48
C TYR A 324 -16.09 15.29 -5.85
N PHE A 325 -17.40 15.52 -5.80
CA PHE A 325 -18.00 16.82 -6.10
C PHE A 325 -19.03 17.19 -5.02
N ALA A 326 -18.59 17.93 -4.00
CA ALA A 326 -19.48 18.40 -2.93
C ALA A 326 -20.48 19.43 -3.47
N ASN A 327 -21.75 19.05 -3.50
CA ASN A 327 -22.77 19.91 -4.10
C ASN A 327 -22.88 21.27 -3.44
N ASP A 328 -23.32 22.23 -4.23
CA ASP A 328 -23.79 23.49 -3.69
C ASP A 328 -25.15 23.26 -3.03
N GLU A 329 -25.30 23.60 -1.77
CA GLU A 329 -26.51 23.26 -1.01
C GLU A 329 -27.63 24.29 -1.21
N GLY A 330 -27.31 25.53 -1.63
CA GLY A 330 -28.15 26.40 -2.49
C GLY A 330 -29.61 26.70 -2.08
N GLY A 331 -30.01 26.42 -0.84
CA GLY A 331 -31.32 26.68 -0.25
C GLY A 331 -31.38 28.01 0.54
N ASP A 332 -32.54 28.35 1.13
CA ASP A 332 -32.78 29.56 1.94
C ASP A 332 -32.15 29.46 3.36
N ASP A 333 -30.97 28.84 3.47
CA ASP A 333 -30.40 28.26 4.69
C ASP A 333 -28.97 28.78 4.98
N THR A 334 -28.60 28.77 6.27
CA THR A 334 -27.24 28.73 6.85
C THR A 334 -26.38 27.50 6.47
N ASP A 335 -26.73 26.75 5.42
CA ASP A 335 -26.17 25.47 4.99
C ASP A 335 -24.64 25.46 4.93
N SER A 336 -24.07 24.33 5.36
CA SER A 336 -22.63 24.20 5.57
C SER A 336 -21.78 24.28 4.29
N ASN A 337 -22.32 23.89 3.12
CA ASN A 337 -21.63 24.01 1.82
C ASN A 337 -22.43 24.79 0.77
N ASN A 338 -22.94 25.97 1.13
CA ASN A 338 -23.54 26.91 0.17
C ASN A 338 -22.47 27.83 -0.45
N TRP A 339 -22.05 27.52 -1.69
CA TRP A 339 -20.91 28.17 -2.35
C TRP A 339 -21.26 28.86 -3.67
N LEU A 340 -22.50 28.76 -4.14
CA LEU A 340 -23.07 29.59 -5.20
C LEU A 340 -24.00 30.64 -4.58
N THR A 341 -23.67 31.92 -4.73
CA THR A 341 -24.43 33.00 -4.07
C THR A 341 -25.64 33.48 -4.86
N GLU A 342 -25.83 32.99 -6.08
CA GLU A 342 -26.95 33.40 -6.94
C GLU A 342 -28.15 32.47 -6.75
N ALA A 343 -29.36 33.04 -6.76
CA ALA A 343 -30.54 32.26 -7.05
C ALA A 343 -30.38 31.60 -8.43
N THR A 344 -30.73 30.31 -8.53
CA THR A 344 -30.71 29.55 -9.80
C THR A 344 -31.38 30.33 -10.94
N PRO A 345 -30.99 30.10 -12.21
CA PRO A 345 -31.57 30.80 -13.35
C PRO A 345 -33.11 30.74 -13.38
N ASN A 346 -33.69 31.74 -14.05
CA ASN A 346 -35.12 32.03 -14.27
C ASN A 346 -36.00 30.85 -14.76
N LEU A 347 -35.42 29.66 -15.01
CA LEU A 347 -36.18 28.41 -15.13
C LEU A 347 -37.19 28.25 -13.99
N PHE A 348 -36.80 28.60 -12.77
CA PHE A 348 -37.60 28.42 -11.56
C PHE A 348 -38.40 29.67 -11.14
N ALA A 349 -38.32 30.79 -11.85
CA ALA A 349 -39.19 31.92 -11.52
C ALA A 349 -40.62 31.56 -11.93
N ALA A 350 -41.40 31.16 -10.95
CA ALA A 350 -42.74 30.64 -11.14
C ALA A 350 -43.72 31.76 -11.53
N THR A 351 -44.35 31.63 -12.69
CA THR A 351 -45.79 31.88 -12.76
C THR A 351 -46.48 30.58 -12.35
N ASN A 352 -47.04 30.57 -11.13
CA ASN A 352 -47.96 29.56 -10.58
C ASN A 352 -47.51 28.08 -10.66
N THR A 353 -46.83 27.58 -9.62
CA THR A 353 -46.52 26.16 -9.44
C THR A 353 -47.40 25.53 -8.36
N SER A 354 -48.33 24.66 -8.77
CA SER A 354 -48.96 23.68 -7.89
C SER A 354 -48.22 22.36 -8.07
N GLY A 355 -47.36 21.96 -7.12
CA GLY A 355 -46.83 20.59 -7.08
C GLY A 355 -45.35 20.37 -6.73
N ILE A 356 -44.54 21.42 -6.53
CA ILE A 356 -43.27 21.28 -5.79
C ILE A 356 -43.36 22.19 -4.59
N THR A 357 -43.55 21.59 -3.42
CA THR A 357 -43.74 22.25 -2.13
C THR A 357 -42.48 22.92 -1.58
N ASN A 358 -41.32 22.84 -2.26
CA ASN A 358 -40.14 23.63 -1.88
C ASN A 358 -39.28 24.00 -3.09
N THR A 359 -39.32 25.27 -3.49
CA THR A 359 -38.43 25.85 -4.51
C THR A 359 -36.95 25.67 -4.17
N ALA A 360 -36.57 25.60 -2.89
CA ALA A 360 -35.19 25.39 -2.46
C ALA A 360 -34.66 23.99 -2.85
N THR A 361 -35.43 22.91 -2.62
CA THR A 361 -35.00 21.55 -3.00
C THR A 361 -34.77 21.41 -4.51
N ALA A 362 -35.64 22.00 -5.34
CA ALA A 362 -35.45 22.03 -6.79
C ALA A 362 -34.22 22.85 -7.21
N ARG A 363 -33.90 23.92 -6.48
CA ARG A 363 -32.68 24.71 -6.69
C ARG A 363 -31.44 23.89 -6.36
N THR A 364 -31.44 23.23 -5.21
CA THR A 364 -30.35 22.36 -4.74
C THR A 364 -30.10 21.19 -5.69
N LEU A 365 -31.13 20.58 -6.25
CA LEU A 365 -30.96 19.44 -7.17
C LEU A 365 -30.69 19.86 -8.62
N SER A 366 -30.81 21.13 -9.00
CA SER A 366 -30.65 21.56 -10.39
C SER A 366 -29.20 21.53 -10.84
N VAL A 367 -28.87 20.75 -11.88
CA VAL A 367 -27.54 20.80 -12.52
C VAL A 367 -27.27 22.15 -13.20
N PHE A 368 -28.34 22.85 -13.60
CA PHE A 368 -28.27 24.13 -14.32
C PHE A 368 -27.89 25.32 -13.44
N LYS A 369 -27.69 25.11 -12.13
CA LYS A 369 -27.10 26.13 -11.25
C LYS A 369 -25.61 26.32 -11.52
N TYR A 370 -24.91 25.27 -11.97
CA TYR A 370 -23.47 25.28 -12.25
C TYR A 370 -23.17 25.97 -13.58
N ARG A 371 -23.15 27.30 -13.58
CA ARG A 371 -22.93 28.09 -14.80
C ARG A 371 -21.50 28.61 -14.88
N SER A 372 -21.00 28.80 -16.10
CA SER A 372 -19.65 29.34 -16.32
C SER A 372 -19.46 30.77 -15.81
N ASN A 373 -20.55 31.50 -15.61
CA ASN A 373 -20.58 32.86 -15.07
C ASN A 373 -21.18 32.96 -13.66
N ALA A 374 -21.29 31.86 -12.92
CA ALA A 374 -21.87 31.87 -11.57
C ALA A 374 -20.98 32.64 -10.58
N THR A 375 -21.62 33.42 -9.68
CA THR A 375 -20.93 34.06 -8.55
C THR A 375 -20.67 33.05 -7.44
N LEU A 376 -19.44 33.06 -6.91
CA LEU A 376 -18.94 32.06 -5.96
C LEU A 376 -18.66 32.66 -4.58
N ASN A 377 -18.91 31.89 -3.54
CA ASN A 377 -18.45 32.11 -2.17
C ASN A 377 -17.71 30.87 -1.68
N VAL A 378 -16.40 30.80 -1.93
CA VAL A 378 -15.60 29.58 -1.74
C VAL A 378 -14.46 29.82 -0.75
N SER A 379 -14.03 28.75 -0.08
CA SER A 379 -12.86 28.71 0.81
C SER A 379 -12.04 27.47 0.49
N PHE A 380 -10.75 27.65 0.23
CA PHE A 380 -9.81 26.55 -0.03
C PHE A 380 -8.90 26.26 1.17
N THR A 381 -9.16 26.92 2.30
CA THR A 381 -8.32 26.83 3.49
C THR A 381 -8.99 25.89 4.48
N GLN A 382 -8.27 24.86 4.90
CA GLN A 382 -8.67 23.98 6.01
C GLN A 382 -8.67 24.74 7.35
N PRO A 383 -9.53 24.38 8.32
CA PRO A 383 -10.44 23.23 8.31
C PRO A 383 -11.81 23.49 7.64
N GLU A 384 -12.13 24.76 7.35
CA GLU A 384 -13.44 25.21 6.86
C GLU A 384 -13.42 25.42 5.33
N MET A 385 -13.10 24.36 4.59
CA MET A 385 -13.20 24.39 3.13
C MET A 385 -14.67 24.51 2.69
N ARG A 386 -14.93 25.36 1.70
CA ARG A 386 -16.26 25.57 1.12
C ARG A 386 -16.15 25.60 -0.39
N GLY A 387 -16.96 24.78 -1.06
CA GLY A 387 -16.88 24.58 -2.51
C GLY A 387 -17.10 23.13 -2.93
N PRO A 388 -16.89 22.82 -4.22
CA PRO A 388 -17.03 21.47 -4.76
C PRO A 388 -16.00 20.47 -4.22
N GLN A 389 -15.01 20.94 -3.44
CA GLN A 389 -13.95 20.14 -2.85
C GLN A 389 -13.95 20.23 -1.31
N ARG A 390 -15.07 20.63 -0.70
CA ARG A 390 -15.21 20.71 0.76
C ARG A 390 -14.81 19.38 1.40
N GLY A 391 -13.97 19.44 2.43
CA GLY A 391 -13.51 18.27 3.14
C GLY A 391 -12.26 17.58 2.53
N CYS A 392 -11.76 17.99 1.36
CA CYS A 392 -10.69 17.23 0.72
C CYS A 392 -9.36 17.31 1.50
N PRO A 393 -8.80 16.19 2.00
CA PRO A 393 -7.59 16.23 2.82
C PRO A 393 -6.32 16.40 1.96
N GLN A 394 -5.16 16.44 2.61
CA GLN A 394 -3.86 16.36 1.93
C GLN A 394 -3.77 15.10 1.04
N PRO A 395 -3.06 15.17 -0.11
CA PRO A 395 -2.94 14.04 -1.02
C PRO A 395 -2.16 12.89 -0.39
N ILE A 396 -2.49 11.67 -0.81
CA ILE A 396 -1.71 10.46 -0.54
C ILE A 396 -0.25 10.69 -0.96
N VAL A 397 0.67 10.27 -0.09
CA VAL A 397 2.05 10.02 -0.47
C VAL A 397 2.17 8.54 -0.81
N PRO A 398 2.46 8.17 -2.08
CA PRO A 398 2.68 6.78 -2.44
C PRO A 398 3.86 6.18 -1.68
N LEU A 399 4.04 4.86 -1.74
CA LEU A 399 5.21 4.19 -1.14
C LEU A 399 6.51 4.88 -1.58
N THR A 400 7.27 5.34 -0.60
CA THR A 400 8.53 6.04 -0.80
C THR A 400 9.55 5.66 0.27
N THR A 401 10.83 5.78 -0.08
CA THR A 401 11.96 5.70 0.85
C THR A 401 12.46 7.08 1.28
N ASP A 402 11.91 8.16 0.69
CA ASP A 402 12.32 9.53 0.98
C ASP A 402 11.73 10.04 2.30
N ARG A 403 12.60 10.09 3.31
CA ARG A 403 12.31 10.62 4.65
C ARG A 403 11.83 12.06 4.64
N THR A 404 12.36 12.91 3.76
CA THR A 404 12.00 14.33 3.71
C THR A 404 10.59 14.49 3.19
N THR A 405 10.28 13.83 2.07
CA THR A 405 8.92 13.81 1.51
C THR A 405 7.90 13.30 2.52
N MET A 406 8.20 12.20 3.22
CA MET A 406 7.30 11.62 4.22
C MET A 406 7.08 12.55 5.42
N ARG A 407 8.16 13.08 6.01
CA ARG A 407 8.09 14.01 7.14
C ARG A 407 7.30 15.27 6.78
N ASP A 408 7.60 15.87 5.64
CA ASP A 408 6.96 17.12 5.23
C ASP A 408 5.46 16.92 4.96
N ALA A 409 5.07 15.76 4.41
CA ALA A 409 3.67 15.40 4.21
C ALA A 409 2.92 15.14 5.54
N ILE A 410 3.54 14.42 6.49
CA ILE A 410 2.98 14.21 7.83
C ILE A 410 2.76 15.57 8.51
N ARG A 411 3.78 16.45 8.48
CA ARG A 411 3.70 17.79 9.08
C ARG A 411 2.64 18.68 8.44
N ALA A 412 2.38 18.49 7.15
CA ALA A 412 1.36 19.23 6.41
C ALA A 412 -0.08 18.78 6.71
N MET A 413 -0.29 17.64 7.37
CA MET A 413 -1.62 17.14 7.72
C MET A 413 -2.35 18.12 8.65
N VAL A 414 -3.58 18.44 8.30
CA VAL A 414 -4.50 19.23 9.13
C VAL A 414 -5.86 18.56 9.13
N HIS A 415 -6.65 18.82 10.18
CA HIS A 415 -8.01 18.29 10.23
C HIS A 415 -8.91 19.00 9.22
N SER A 416 -10.00 18.34 8.83
CA SER A 416 -11.04 18.91 7.99
C SER A 416 -12.43 18.81 8.64
N ASN A 417 -13.21 19.88 8.53
CA ASN A 417 -14.59 19.90 9.00
C ASN A 417 -15.57 19.55 7.86
N GLY A 418 -16.56 18.74 8.19
CA GLY A 418 -17.61 18.30 7.26
C GLY A 418 -17.39 16.90 6.70
N GLY A 419 -18.48 16.31 6.18
CA GLY A 419 -18.49 14.97 5.56
C GLY A 419 -18.50 13.80 6.54
N GLY A 420 -17.90 13.95 7.72
CA GLY A 420 -17.81 12.90 8.74
C GLY A 420 -16.54 12.04 8.63
N THR A 421 -16.58 10.86 9.23
CA THR A 421 -15.45 9.92 9.37
C THR A 421 -15.73 8.65 8.60
N ASN A 422 -14.89 8.35 7.61
CA ASN A 422 -15.01 7.14 6.79
C ASN A 422 -13.70 6.35 6.78
N GLN A 423 -13.53 5.52 7.81
CA GLN A 423 -12.40 4.61 7.97
C GLN A 423 -12.32 3.57 6.84
N THR A 424 -13.46 3.22 6.23
CA THR A 424 -13.50 2.27 5.12
C THR A 424 -12.74 2.79 3.91
N GLU A 425 -12.94 4.07 3.57
CA GLU A 425 -12.24 4.68 2.44
C GLU A 425 -10.74 4.82 2.71
N GLY A 426 -10.36 5.21 3.94
CA GLY A 426 -8.96 5.21 4.37
C GLY A 426 -8.31 3.83 4.22
N LEU A 427 -8.96 2.77 4.71
CA LEU A 427 -8.47 1.39 4.58
C LEU A 427 -8.38 0.93 3.12
N ALA A 428 -9.35 1.30 2.29
CA ALA A 428 -9.39 0.87 0.89
C ALA A 428 -8.21 1.48 0.11
N TRP A 429 -7.89 2.75 0.39
CA TRP A 429 -6.68 3.38 -0.16
C TRP A 429 -5.40 2.87 0.48
N GLY A 430 -5.40 2.53 1.77
CA GLY A 430 -4.30 1.85 2.44
C GLY A 430 -3.93 0.52 1.78
N TRP A 431 -4.92 -0.25 1.32
CA TRP A 431 -4.68 -1.45 0.52
C TRP A 431 -4.12 -1.11 -0.87
N ARG A 432 -4.78 -0.19 -1.59
CA ARG A 432 -4.39 0.20 -2.96
C ARG A 432 -2.97 0.75 -3.08
N VAL A 433 -2.45 1.41 -2.06
CA VAL A 433 -1.05 1.92 -2.07
C VAL A 433 -0.01 0.81 -1.87
N LEU A 434 -0.39 -0.30 -1.24
CA LEU A 434 0.47 -1.46 -1.02
C LEU A 434 0.38 -2.47 -2.17
N SER A 435 -0.67 -2.40 -2.98
CA SER A 435 -0.85 -3.28 -4.12
C SER A 435 0.12 -2.96 -5.26
N PRO A 436 0.54 -3.95 -6.06
CA PRO A 436 1.48 -3.74 -7.17
C PRO A 436 0.80 -3.19 -8.44
N GLY A 437 -0.52 -3.28 -8.53
CA GLY A 437 -1.31 -2.81 -9.67
C GLY A 437 -1.65 -1.33 -9.59
N ALA A 438 -2.25 -0.80 -10.66
CA ALA A 438 -2.91 0.50 -10.57
C ALA A 438 -4.02 0.43 -9.50
N PRO A 439 -4.21 1.46 -8.66
CA PRO A 439 -3.76 2.85 -8.85
C PRO A 439 -2.27 3.11 -8.63
N PHE A 440 -1.75 2.82 -7.44
CA PHE A 440 -0.36 3.13 -7.10
C PHE A 440 0.53 1.91 -7.35
N THR A 441 1.32 1.95 -8.42
CA THR A 441 2.15 0.81 -8.87
C THR A 441 3.48 0.68 -8.12
N GLN A 442 3.65 1.38 -7.00
CA GLN A 442 4.88 1.37 -6.21
C GLN A 442 5.00 0.12 -5.32
N GLY A 443 3.90 -0.54 -5.00
CA GLY A 443 3.92 -1.77 -4.20
C GLY A 443 4.65 -2.91 -4.92
N ARG A 444 5.45 -3.68 -4.20
CA ARG A 444 6.12 -4.85 -4.77
C ARG A 444 5.11 -5.98 -5.03
N SER A 445 5.28 -6.69 -6.14
CA SER A 445 4.51 -7.91 -6.42
C SER A 445 4.98 -9.05 -5.50
N GLY A 446 4.06 -9.75 -4.85
CA GLY A 446 4.35 -10.91 -3.99
C GLY A 446 4.77 -12.17 -4.79
N GLY A 447 5.90 -12.08 -5.49
CA GLY A 447 6.51 -13.17 -6.27
C GLY A 447 7.50 -14.00 -5.43
N THR A 448 8.67 -14.32 -5.99
CA THR A 448 9.73 -15.09 -5.32
C THR A 448 10.33 -14.41 -4.08
N ASP A 449 10.07 -13.12 -3.91
CA ASP A 449 10.50 -12.33 -2.75
C ASP A 449 9.30 -12.18 -1.82
N GLU A 450 9.39 -12.77 -0.63
CA GLU A 450 8.45 -12.55 0.46
C GLU A 450 8.51 -11.04 0.80
N VAL A 451 7.39 -10.31 0.71
CA VAL A 451 7.31 -8.89 1.06
C VAL A 451 6.30 -8.76 2.18
N ARG A 452 6.72 -8.18 3.30
CA ARG A 452 5.84 -7.96 4.45
C ARG A 452 5.07 -6.66 4.25
N LYS A 453 3.75 -6.75 4.12
CA LYS A 453 2.87 -5.59 3.90
C LYS A 453 2.06 -5.29 5.14
N VAL A 454 2.07 -4.04 5.56
CA VAL A 454 1.48 -3.59 6.82
C VAL A 454 0.63 -2.35 6.61
N ILE A 455 -0.59 -2.34 7.11
CA ILE A 455 -1.45 -1.15 7.24
C ILE A 455 -1.50 -0.77 8.71
N VAL A 456 -1.24 0.51 9.02
CA VAL A 456 -1.47 1.08 10.35
C VAL A 456 -2.65 2.04 10.24
N LEU A 457 -3.84 1.59 10.67
CA LEU A 457 -5.04 2.41 10.76
C LEU A 457 -5.08 3.11 12.12
N MET A 458 -5.14 4.44 12.13
CA MET A 458 -5.35 5.24 13.33
C MET A 458 -6.62 6.06 13.19
N THR A 459 -7.47 6.04 14.23
CA THR A 459 -8.71 6.85 14.32
C THR A 459 -9.04 7.15 15.77
N ASP A 460 -9.68 8.29 16.04
CA ASP A 460 -10.14 8.68 17.37
C ASP A 460 -11.60 8.35 17.66
N GLY A 461 -12.32 7.82 16.67
CA GLY A 461 -13.78 7.75 16.75
C GLY A 461 -14.40 6.64 15.93
N ASP A 462 -15.73 6.67 15.90
CA ASP A 462 -16.55 5.82 15.05
C ASP A 462 -16.60 6.36 13.60
N ASN A 463 -16.97 5.49 12.65
CA ASN A 463 -17.47 6.01 11.38
C ASN A 463 -18.70 6.89 11.64
N THR A 464 -18.79 8.02 10.96
CA THR A 464 -19.89 8.98 11.14
C THR A 464 -20.52 9.37 9.81
N SER A 465 -21.81 9.66 9.86
CA SER A 465 -22.57 10.31 8.77
C SER A 465 -23.22 11.54 9.39
N LEU A 466 -22.71 12.73 9.07
CA LEU A 466 -23.22 13.97 9.65
C LEU A 466 -24.56 14.34 9.00
N ASP A 467 -25.56 14.64 9.82
CA ASP A 467 -26.84 15.15 9.32
C ASP A 467 -26.68 16.60 8.83
N ASN A 468 -27.50 16.96 7.85
CA ASN A 468 -27.52 18.29 7.25
C ASN A 468 -28.99 18.73 7.12
N ASP A 469 -29.26 19.99 7.47
CA ASP A 469 -30.61 20.58 7.48
C ASP A 469 -31.19 20.76 6.07
N ASN A 470 -30.35 20.61 5.03
CA ASN A 470 -30.78 20.60 3.65
C ASN A 470 -31.67 19.38 3.33
N ALA A 471 -32.96 19.64 3.19
CA ALA A 471 -33.97 18.62 2.90
C ALA A 471 -33.76 17.83 1.58
N ALA A 472 -32.91 18.31 0.65
CA ALA A 472 -32.57 17.60 -0.59
C ALA A 472 -31.53 16.50 -0.38
N PHE A 473 -30.69 16.62 0.66
CA PHE A 473 -29.51 15.78 0.84
C PHE A 473 -29.47 15.07 2.19
N GLU A 474 -30.02 15.70 3.24
CA GLU A 474 -30.16 15.19 4.62
C GLU A 474 -28.87 14.78 5.33
N SER A 475 -27.73 14.85 4.65
CA SER A 475 -26.41 14.63 5.21
C SER A 475 -25.40 15.49 4.50
N ASP A 476 -24.27 15.73 5.16
CA ASP A 476 -23.07 16.21 4.46
C ASP A 476 -22.66 15.24 3.35
N TYR A 477 -21.92 15.76 2.38
CA TYR A 477 -21.36 14.97 1.30
C TYR A 477 -20.15 14.16 1.77
N SER A 478 -20.08 12.90 1.36
CA SER A 478 -18.97 11.98 1.66
C SER A 478 -18.58 11.22 0.39
N SER A 479 -17.55 10.38 0.47
CA SER A 479 -17.23 9.43 -0.62
C SER A 479 -18.38 8.47 -0.96
N TYR A 480 -19.34 8.23 -0.06
CA TYR A 480 -20.58 7.49 -0.32
C TYR A 480 -21.77 8.40 -0.72
N GLN A 481 -21.45 9.63 -1.13
CA GLN A 481 -22.39 10.68 -1.53
C GLN A 481 -23.31 11.14 -0.38
N HIS A 482 -24.45 11.75 -0.71
CA HIS A 482 -25.46 12.16 0.26
C HIS A 482 -26.38 11.00 0.66
N ARG A 483 -26.80 10.98 1.92
CA ARG A 483 -27.67 9.93 2.46
C ARG A 483 -29.04 9.88 1.79
N ARG A 484 -29.60 11.01 1.35
CA ARG A 484 -30.93 11.06 0.72
C ARG A 484 -31.04 10.19 -0.54
N LEU A 485 -29.94 10.09 -1.31
CA LEU A 485 -29.80 9.22 -2.48
C LEU A 485 -30.35 7.82 -2.18
N TRP A 486 -29.81 7.20 -1.13
CA TRP A 486 -30.10 5.83 -0.73
C TRP A 486 -31.56 5.62 -0.28
N ARG A 487 -32.21 6.66 0.24
CA ARG A 487 -33.60 6.59 0.71
C ARG A 487 -34.61 6.74 -0.42
N ASP A 488 -34.43 7.73 -1.30
CA ASP A 488 -35.37 7.95 -2.42
C ASP A 488 -35.44 6.71 -3.33
N TYR A 489 -34.37 5.93 -3.38
CA TYR A 489 -34.29 4.70 -4.17
C TYR A 489 -34.82 3.43 -3.48
N GLN A 490 -35.07 3.45 -2.16
CA GLN A 490 -35.79 2.38 -1.47
C GLN A 490 -37.27 2.34 -1.82
N PHE A 491 -37.90 3.51 -1.99
CA PHE A 491 -39.33 3.63 -2.23
C PHE A 491 -39.70 3.50 -3.71
N ASN A 492 -38.95 2.71 -4.48
CA ASN A 492 -39.21 2.39 -5.89
C ASN A 492 -40.47 1.52 -6.04
N LEU A 493 -41.63 2.11 -5.76
CA LEU A 493 -42.93 1.68 -6.28
C LEU A 493 -42.96 2.09 -7.75
N LEU A 494 -42.64 1.12 -8.61
CA LEU A 494 -43.22 1.08 -9.94
C LEU A 494 -44.74 1.29 -9.81
N GLY A 495 -45.17 2.54 -10.02
CA GLY A 495 -46.57 2.87 -10.26
C GLY A 495 -47.42 3.16 -9.02
N PHE A 496 -47.33 4.37 -8.48
CA PHE A 496 -48.59 5.00 -8.04
C PHE A 496 -48.87 6.39 -8.62
N LEU A 497 -47.90 7.27 -8.91
CA LEU A 497 -48.20 8.57 -9.57
C LEU A 497 -47.01 9.16 -10.37
N GLY A 498 -46.64 8.53 -11.49
CA GLY A 498 -46.09 9.22 -12.67
C GLY A 498 -44.82 10.09 -12.57
N ASN A 499 -43.95 9.94 -11.56
CA ASN A 499 -42.68 10.66 -11.49
C ASN A 499 -41.58 9.78 -10.86
N LEU A 500 -40.38 9.84 -11.44
CA LEU A 500 -39.13 9.12 -11.09
C LEU A 500 -38.99 7.72 -11.70
N ALA A 501 -38.68 7.68 -13.00
CA ALA A 501 -38.16 6.48 -13.64
C ALA A 501 -36.62 6.46 -13.51
N ALA A 502 -36.12 5.71 -12.54
CA ALA A 502 -34.79 5.11 -12.62
C ALA A 502 -34.88 3.66 -12.11
N ILE A 503 -34.66 2.68 -13.00
CA ILE A 503 -34.47 1.28 -12.61
C ILE A 503 -33.01 1.18 -12.16
N LEU A 504 -32.78 1.40 -10.87
CA LEU A 504 -31.43 1.44 -10.34
C LEU A 504 -30.89 0.08 -9.92
N PRO A 505 -29.55 -0.07 -9.90
CA PRO A 505 -28.87 -1.22 -9.33
C PRO A 505 -29.40 -1.59 -7.95
N THR A 506 -29.51 -2.89 -7.68
CA THR A 506 -30.04 -3.43 -6.42
C THR A 506 -29.24 -3.00 -5.19
N TRP A 507 -27.94 -2.71 -5.36
CA TRP A 507 -27.05 -2.29 -4.27
C TRP A 507 -27.34 -0.89 -3.70
N GLN A 508 -28.09 -0.04 -4.40
CA GLN A 508 -28.53 1.28 -3.87
C GLN A 508 -29.80 1.18 -3.02
N ARG A 509 -30.46 0.02 -2.96
CA ARG A 509 -31.73 -0.21 -2.26
C ARG A 509 -31.52 -0.84 -0.88
N THR A 510 -30.61 -0.29 -0.08
CA THR A 510 -30.03 -0.94 1.13
C THR A 510 -30.76 -0.67 2.45
N GLY A 511 -31.89 0.03 2.46
CA GLY A 511 -32.62 0.31 3.71
C GLY A 511 -31.98 1.43 4.57
N ILE A 512 -31.05 2.21 4.02
CA ILE A 512 -30.47 3.40 4.65
C ILE A 512 -31.49 4.55 4.69
N THR A 513 -31.95 4.93 5.88
CA THR A 513 -32.99 5.96 6.10
C THR A 513 -32.55 7.10 7.01
N ASN A 514 -31.48 6.92 7.78
CA ASN A 514 -30.94 7.88 8.77
C ASN A 514 -29.44 7.68 8.98
N SER A 515 -28.79 8.59 9.72
CA SER A 515 -27.35 8.53 10.01
C SER A 515 -26.91 7.17 10.58
N THR A 516 -27.64 6.60 11.54
CA THR A 516 -27.32 5.30 12.14
C THR A 516 -27.29 4.17 11.10
N SER A 517 -28.29 4.09 10.21
CA SER A 517 -28.33 3.07 9.16
C SER A 517 -27.20 3.23 8.14
N MET A 518 -26.77 4.47 7.85
CA MET A 518 -25.61 4.74 6.99
C MET A 518 -24.31 4.30 7.68
N VAL A 519 -24.11 4.66 8.95
CA VAL A 519 -22.95 4.23 9.73
C VAL A 519 -22.88 2.69 9.82
N ASN A 520 -24.01 2.02 10.02
CA ASN A 520 -24.07 0.55 10.02
C ASN A 520 -23.67 -0.05 8.66
N TYR A 521 -24.08 0.57 7.55
CA TYR A 521 -23.64 0.19 6.22
C TYR A 521 -22.11 0.32 6.09
N ILE A 522 -21.56 1.49 6.39
CA ILE A 522 -20.11 1.75 6.34
C ILE A 522 -19.34 0.75 7.22
N ASN A 523 -19.81 0.48 8.44
CA ASN A 523 -19.21 -0.49 9.37
C ASN A 523 -19.18 -1.92 8.82
N ASN A 524 -20.25 -2.32 8.11
CA ASN A 524 -20.32 -3.62 7.47
C ASN A 524 -19.31 -3.73 6.32
N ARG A 525 -19.22 -2.68 5.49
CA ARG A 525 -18.22 -2.60 4.41
C ARG A 525 -16.79 -2.62 4.95
N GLN A 526 -16.51 -1.86 6.01
CA GLN A 526 -15.20 -1.89 6.71
C GLN A 526 -14.81 -3.30 7.13
N THR A 527 -15.74 -4.02 7.76
CA THR A 527 -15.49 -5.40 8.23
C THR A 527 -15.16 -6.34 7.07
N GLN A 528 -15.90 -6.24 5.96
CA GLN A 528 -15.65 -7.04 4.75
C GLN A 528 -14.30 -6.70 4.13
N LEU A 529 -13.96 -5.41 4.06
CA LEU A 529 -12.69 -4.92 3.56
C LEU A 529 -11.50 -5.39 4.41
N CYS A 530 -11.59 -5.30 5.75
CA CYS A 530 -10.53 -5.81 6.63
C CYS A 530 -10.29 -7.32 6.40
N ASN A 531 -11.35 -8.09 6.19
CA ASN A 531 -11.22 -9.53 5.89
C ASN A 531 -10.60 -9.77 4.50
N ALA A 532 -10.95 -8.97 3.49
CA ALA A 532 -10.37 -9.06 2.15
C ALA A 532 -8.86 -8.72 2.16
N ILE A 533 -8.47 -7.67 2.87
CA ILE A 533 -7.06 -7.26 3.04
C ILE A 533 -6.26 -8.37 3.73
N LYS A 534 -6.77 -8.90 4.85
CA LYS A 534 -6.11 -9.99 5.59
C LYS A 534 -5.95 -11.26 4.76
N ALA A 535 -6.88 -11.52 3.83
CA ALA A 535 -6.78 -12.66 2.91
C ALA A 535 -5.69 -12.50 1.83
N GLN A 536 -5.06 -11.33 1.72
CA GLN A 536 -3.89 -11.08 0.87
C GLN A 536 -2.56 -11.10 1.64
N ASP A 537 -2.55 -11.67 2.86
CA ASP A 537 -1.40 -11.69 3.77
C ASP A 537 -0.87 -10.27 4.11
N ILE A 538 -1.76 -9.28 4.11
CA ILE A 538 -1.47 -7.92 4.57
C ILE A 538 -1.85 -7.80 6.05
N GLU A 539 -0.90 -7.40 6.88
CA GLU A 539 -1.11 -7.18 8.30
C GLU A 539 -1.80 -5.85 8.56
N ILE A 540 -2.85 -5.84 9.39
CA ILE A 540 -3.53 -4.63 9.82
C ILE A 540 -3.24 -4.42 11.31
N TYR A 541 -2.67 -3.26 11.61
CA TYR A 541 -2.58 -2.67 12.94
C TYR A 541 -3.65 -1.60 13.08
N THR A 542 -4.32 -1.56 14.22
CA THR A 542 -5.34 -0.54 14.52
C THR A 542 -5.00 0.18 15.81
N ILE A 543 -5.05 1.50 15.79
CA ILE A 543 -4.88 2.35 16.95
C ILE A 543 -6.20 3.10 17.19
N GLN A 544 -6.83 2.85 18.33
CA GLN A 544 -7.97 3.62 18.82
C GLN A 544 -7.48 4.73 19.75
N PHE A 545 -7.76 5.98 19.38
CA PHE A 545 -7.39 7.15 20.17
C PHE A 545 -8.58 7.72 20.95
N ARG A 546 -8.33 8.25 22.16
CA ARG A 546 -9.30 8.76 23.14
C ARG A 546 -10.31 7.74 23.64
N ASP A 547 -11.28 7.38 22.81
CA ASP A 547 -12.41 6.57 23.23
C ASP A 547 -11.96 5.13 23.49
N ALA A 548 -12.54 4.48 24.49
CA ALA A 548 -12.33 3.07 24.78
C ALA A 548 -13.68 2.42 25.12
N GLY A 549 -13.89 1.19 24.64
CA GLY A 549 -15.14 0.46 24.84
C GLY A 549 -16.08 0.49 23.63
N GLY A 550 -17.13 -0.34 23.71
CA GLY A 550 -18.25 -0.32 22.77
C GLY A 550 -18.00 -1.01 21.42
N ALA A 551 -18.93 -0.76 20.49
CA ALA A 551 -18.93 -1.40 19.17
C ALA A 551 -17.73 -0.98 18.30
N ASN A 552 -17.25 0.27 18.45
CA ASN A 552 -16.05 0.77 17.77
C ASN A 552 -14.81 -0.07 18.12
N GLN A 553 -14.57 -0.24 19.42
CA GLN A 553 -13.43 -0.99 19.92
C GLN A 553 -13.45 -2.42 19.38
N ALA A 554 -14.60 -3.10 19.47
CA ALA A 554 -14.75 -4.44 18.94
C ALA A 554 -14.49 -4.50 17.42
N ARG A 555 -14.93 -3.50 16.67
CA ARG A 555 -14.70 -3.40 15.21
C ARG A 555 -13.21 -3.25 14.89
N LEU A 556 -12.50 -2.34 15.57
CA LEU A 556 -11.06 -2.14 15.36
C LEU A 556 -10.27 -3.39 15.77
N MET A 557 -10.58 -4.00 16.92
CA MET A 557 -9.97 -5.27 17.34
C MET A 557 -10.18 -6.40 16.31
N ASN A 558 -11.37 -6.50 15.71
CA ASN A 558 -11.66 -7.52 14.70
C ASN A 558 -11.02 -7.21 13.34
N CYS A 559 -10.78 -5.93 13.04
CA CYS A 559 -10.08 -5.51 11.83
C CYS A 559 -8.58 -5.84 11.91
N ALA A 560 -7.97 -5.67 13.09
CA ALA A 560 -6.56 -6.01 13.33
C ALA A 560 -6.25 -7.50 13.03
N THR A 561 -5.04 -7.79 12.55
CA THR A 561 -4.65 -9.14 12.12
C THR A 561 -4.36 -10.07 13.30
N ALA A 562 -3.54 -9.63 14.26
CA ALA A 562 -3.23 -10.42 15.45
C ALA A 562 -4.17 -10.10 16.62
N PRO A 563 -4.53 -11.08 17.46
CA PRO A 563 -5.44 -10.89 18.59
C PRO A 563 -5.01 -9.76 19.52
N ALA A 564 -5.96 -8.97 20.01
CA ALA A 564 -5.70 -7.85 20.93
C ALA A 564 -5.07 -8.27 22.28
N THR A 565 -5.13 -9.56 22.65
CA THR A 565 -4.59 -10.08 23.90
C THR A 565 -3.26 -10.80 23.67
N GLY A 566 -2.16 -10.16 24.05
CA GLY A 566 -0.81 -10.74 24.01
C GLY A 566 0.27 -9.70 23.68
N PRO A 567 1.56 -10.03 23.86
CA PRO A 567 2.68 -9.15 23.52
C PRO A 567 2.85 -8.89 22.01
N GLU A 568 2.12 -9.63 21.15
CA GLU A 568 2.14 -9.53 19.69
C GLU A 568 0.81 -8.97 19.14
N GLY A 569 -0.03 -8.36 19.98
CA GLY A 569 -1.32 -7.85 19.57
C GLY A 569 -1.19 -6.68 18.58
N HIS A 570 -2.06 -6.66 17.57
CA HIS A 570 -2.07 -5.61 16.54
C HIS A 570 -3.10 -4.48 16.82
N TYR A 571 -3.80 -4.56 17.95
CA TYR A 571 -4.71 -3.53 18.42
C TYR A 571 -4.08 -2.75 19.57
N PHE A 572 -4.13 -1.42 19.47
CA PHE A 572 -3.62 -0.50 20.50
C PHE A 572 -4.69 0.51 20.88
N GLN A 573 -4.77 0.84 22.16
CA GLN A 573 -5.60 1.93 22.67
C GLN A 573 -4.71 3.00 23.28
N ALA A 574 -5.00 4.26 22.95
CA ALA A 574 -4.26 5.42 23.44
C ALA A 574 -5.24 6.51 23.90
N ALA A 575 -5.22 6.86 25.19
CA ALA A 575 -6.10 7.90 25.74
C ALA A 575 -5.51 9.32 25.61
N ASN A 576 -4.23 9.45 25.29
CA ASN A 576 -3.51 10.73 25.22
C ASN A 576 -2.27 10.65 24.31
N ALA A 577 -1.68 11.80 24.01
CA ALA A 577 -0.53 11.92 23.10
C ALA A 577 0.65 11.01 23.46
N ALA A 578 1.00 10.89 24.74
CA ALA A 578 2.11 10.05 25.17
C ALA A 578 1.83 8.55 24.93
N GLN A 579 0.60 8.10 25.21
CA GLN A 579 0.18 6.73 24.90
C GLN A 579 0.08 6.48 23.39
N LEU A 580 -0.28 7.50 22.61
CA LEU A 580 -0.31 7.41 21.15
C LEU A 580 1.11 7.19 20.61
N GLN A 581 2.08 7.98 21.04
CA GLN A 581 3.49 7.78 20.70
C GLN A 581 4.00 6.40 21.13
N GLN A 582 3.61 5.92 22.31
CA GLN A 582 3.94 4.56 22.76
C GLN A 582 3.36 3.48 21.86
N ALA A 583 2.10 3.63 21.41
CA ALA A 583 1.47 2.69 20.49
C ALA A 583 2.21 2.64 19.13
N PHE A 584 2.49 3.81 18.55
CA PHE A 584 3.27 3.91 17.31
C PHE A 584 4.68 3.31 17.47
N SER A 585 5.37 3.59 18.58
CA SER A 585 6.69 3.02 18.89
C SER A 585 6.66 1.50 19.07
N ALA A 586 5.62 0.95 19.72
CA ALA A 586 5.42 -0.48 19.87
C ALA A 586 5.20 -1.18 18.53
N ILE A 587 4.40 -0.56 17.64
CA ILE A 587 4.19 -1.04 16.26
C ILE A 587 5.51 -1.03 15.49
N GLY A 588 6.25 0.07 15.52
CA GLY A 588 7.57 0.17 14.88
C GLY A 588 8.51 -0.94 15.35
N SER A 589 8.62 -1.11 16.67
CA SER A 589 9.45 -2.16 17.27
C SER A 589 8.98 -3.57 16.88
N GLY A 590 7.68 -3.82 16.83
CA GLY A 590 7.11 -5.10 16.37
C GLY A 590 7.43 -5.39 14.90
N ILE A 591 7.31 -4.38 14.05
CA ILE A 591 7.66 -4.46 12.63
C ILE A 591 9.17 -4.73 12.47
N GLY A 592 10.02 -4.00 13.19
CA GLY A 592 11.48 -4.10 13.11
C GLY A 592 12.09 -5.32 13.80
N LYS A 593 11.52 -5.82 14.91
CA LYS A 593 12.08 -6.96 15.67
C LYS A 593 12.05 -8.27 14.89
N LEU A 594 10.99 -8.52 14.11
CA LEU A 594 10.86 -9.71 13.27
C LEU A 594 11.98 -9.82 12.22
N ARG A 595 12.64 -8.71 11.89
CA ARG A 595 13.82 -8.66 11.02
C ARG A 595 15.14 -9.00 11.74
N LEU A 596 15.20 -8.88 13.06
CA LEU A 596 16.41 -9.22 13.84
C LEU A 596 16.44 -10.68 14.29
N THR A 597 15.32 -11.40 14.20
CA THR A 597 15.14 -12.76 14.73
C THR A 597 15.05 -13.85 13.65
N GLN A 598 15.17 -13.50 12.37
CA GLN A 598 15.20 -14.46 11.25
C GLN A 598 16.62 -14.66 10.73
#